data_AF-A0A644Z831-F1
#
_entry.id   AF-A0A644Z831-F1
#
_cell.length_a   1.000
_cell.length_b   1.000
_cell.length_c   1.000
_cell.angle_alpha   90.00
_cell.angle_beta   90.00
_cell.angle_gamma   90.00
#
_symmetry.space_group_name_H-M   'P 1'
#
loop_
_entity.id
_entity.type
_entity.pdbx_description
1 polymer ?
#
loop_
_entity_poly.entity_id
_entity_poly.type
_entity_poly.pdbx_seq_one_letter_code
_entity_poly.pdbx_strand_id
1 'polypeptide(L)'
;MESIIKSVKEMDIAAEDKKKYLGFMQDTIRKEYNKILEKEITKAFIHSFREQAESLFDNYIDNAEAFVNKSKIKDISTGEELNPDEEFMRSIEEQIGVSENSCKGFRADVTSYMFYLIRNGSKIDYTSYEPLKEAIEKKLMASVKDLSRIITKSRVRDTEQAEKYNSMVEEMQNNGYCLHCCDVILKYAANNLWKD
;
A
#
# COMPACT_ATOMS: atom_id res chain seq x y z
N MET A 1 -9.65 3.63 -23.03
CA MET A 1 -8.52 4.32 -23.69
C MET A 1 -8.37 3.92 -25.16
N GLU A 2 -8.38 2.63 -25.52
CA GLU A 2 -8.22 2.19 -26.92
C GLU A 2 -9.26 2.77 -27.88
N SER A 3 -10.51 2.90 -27.45
CA SER A 3 -11.56 3.53 -28.26
C SER A 3 -11.23 4.98 -28.63
N ILE A 4 -10.67 5.76 -27.70
CA ILE A 4 -10.32 7.17 -27.96
C ILE A 4 -9.10 7.24 -28.88
N ILE A 5 -8.12 6.35 -28.70
CA ILE A 5 -6.94 6.26 -29.59
C ILE A 5 -7.39 5.91 -31.01
N LYS A 6 -8.33 4.97 -31.15
CA LYS A 6 -8.92 4.59 -32.43
C LYS A 6 -9.65 5.76 -33.07
N SER A 7 -10.48 6.49 -32.32
CA SER A 7 -11.17 7.68 -32.84
C SER A 7 -10.18 8.74 -33.35
N VAL A 8 -9.12 9.06 -32.60
CA VAL A 8 -8.08 10.00 -33.07
C VAL A 8 -7.37 9.50 -34.32
N LYS A 9 -7.17 8.17 -34.44
CA LYS A 9 -6.62 7.54 -35.66
C LYS A 9 -7.56 7.59 -36.86
N GLU A 10 -8.87 7.73 -36.66
CA GLU A 10 -9.86 7.80 -37.73
C GLU A 10 -10.22 9.24 -38.13
N MET A 11 -9.79 10.25 -37.36
CA MET A 11 -9.99 11.66 -37.70
C MET A 11 -9.29 12.04 -39.00
N ASP A 12 -10.03 12.79 -39.84
CA ASP A 12 -9.55 13.39 -41.07
C ASP A 12 -8.93 14.77 -40.76
N ILE A 13 -7.71 14.73 -40.24
CA ILE A 13 -6.90 15.89 -39.84
C ILE A 13 -5.47 15.71 -40.33
N ALA A 14 -4.69 16.79 -40.32
CA ALA A 14 -3.28 16.74 -40.72
C ALA A 14 -2.49 15.70 -39.89
N ALA A 15 -1.54 15.03 -40.54
CA ALA A 15 -0.73 13.98 -39.90
C ALA A 15 0.07 14.50 -38.68
N GLU A 16 0.53 15.74 -38.74
CA GLU A 16 1.19 16.46 -37.64
C GLU A 16 0.27 16.60 -36.41
N ASP A 17 -0.97 17.06 -36.61
CA ASP A 17 -1.95 17.21 -35.53
C ASP A 17 -2.36 15.87 -34.93
N LYS A 18 -2.50 14.85 -35.78
CA LYS A 18 -2.78 13.48 -35.36
C LYS A 18 -1.68 12.92 -34.47
N LYS A 19 -0.43 13.13 -34.84
CA LYS A 19 0.74 12.75 -34.03
C LYS A 19 0.76 13.50 -32.70
N LYS A 20 0.46 14.80 -32.71
CA LYS A 20 0.38 15.64 -31.52
C LYS A 20 -0.71 15.16 -30.54
N TYR A 21 -1.91 14.87 -31.03
CA TYR A 21 -3.00 14.37 -30.19
C TYR A 21 -2.70 12.98 -29.62
N LEU A 22 -2.12 12.07 -30.41
CA LEU A 22 -1.66 10.78 -29.90
C LEU A 22 -0.59 10.93 -28.82
N GLY A 23 0.31 11.91 -28.97
CA GLY A 23 1.28 12.29 -27.94
C GLY A 23 0.61 12.71 -26.64
N PHE A 24 -0.34 13.66 -26.66
CA PHE A 24 -1.07 14.06 -25.44
C PHE A 24 -1.82 12.89 -24.80
N MET A 25 -2.39 11.99 -25.60
CA MET A 25 -3.08 10.81 -25.08
C MET A 25 -2.14 9.86 -24.34
N GLN A 26 -0.95 9.58 -24.89
CA GLN A 26 0.00 8.65 -24.29
C GLN A 26 0.81 9.29 -23.15
N ASP A 27 1.30 10.51 -23.34
CA ASP A 27 2.25 11.14 -22.44
C ASP A 27 1.60 11.94 -21.32
N THR A 28 0.36 12.39 -21.50
CA THR A 28 -0.37 13.21 -20.52
C THR A 28 -1.56 12.45 -19.95
N ILE A 29 -2.56 12.14 -20.78
CA ILE A 29 -3.83 11.58 -20.30
C ILE A 29 -3.62 10.22 -19.65
N ARG A 30 -2.85 9.32 -20.28
CA ARG A 30 -2.59 7.98 -19.72
C ARG A 30 -1.83 8.06 -18.39
N LYS A 31 -0.84 8.96 -18.27
CA LYS A 31 -0.08 9.12 -17.02
C LYS A 31 -0.95 9.65 -15.89
N GLU A 32 -1.74 10.69 -16.15
CA GLU A 32 -2.66 11.24 -15.14
C GLU A 32 -3.75 10.24 -14.77
N TYR A 33 -4.33 9.52 -15.74
CA TYR A 33 -5.29 8.44 -15.47
C TYR A 33 -4.69 7.35 -14.59
N ASN A 34 -3.48 6.91 -14.91
CA ASN A 34 -2.77 5.90 -14.12
C ASN A 34 -2.53 6.39 -12.68
N LYS A 35 -2.13 7.65 -12.50
CA LYS A 35 -1.90 8.27 -11.19
C LYS A 35 -3.18 8.38 -10.36
N ILE A 36 -4.31 8.73 -11.00
CA ILE A 36 -5.62 8.79 -10.32
C ILE A 36 -6.04 7.38 -9.89
N LEU A 37 -5.96 6.40 -10.80
CA LEU A 37 -6.29 5.02 -10.50
C LEU A 37 -5.46 4.46 -9.35
N GLU A 38 -4.14 4.68 -9.40
CA GLU A 38 -3.24 4.25 -8.35
C GLU A 38 -3.66 4.85 -7.00
N LYS A 39 -3.94 6.16 -6.96
CA LYS A 39 -4.39 6.82 -5.74
C LYS A 39 -5.71 6.27 -5.20
N GLU A 40 -6.69 6.01 -6.06
CA GLU A 40 -8.00 5.50 -5.65
C GLU A 40 -7.96 4.04 -5.21
N ILE A 41 -7.26 3.18 -5.94
CA ILE A 41 -7.04 1.79 -5.55
C ILE A 41 -6.30 1.74 -4.22
N THR A 42 -5.25 2.56 -4.06
CA THR A 42 -4.50 2.69 -2.80
C THR A 42 -5.40 3.13 -1.66
N LYS A 43 -6.29 4.11 -1.87
CA LYS A 43 -7.21 4.60 -0.83
C LYS A 43 -8.23 3.54 -0.41
N ALA A 44 -8.88 2.88 -1.38
CA ALA A 44 -9.82 1.81 -1.11
C ALA A 44 -9.13 0.65 -0.36
N PHE A 45 -7.89 0.37 -0.75
CA PHE A 45 -7.08 -0.64 -0.07
C PHE A 45 -6.73 -0.23 1.37
N ILE A 46 -6.20 0.97 1.61
CA ILE A 46 -5.87 1.41 2.98
C ILE A 46 -7.09 1.34 3.90
N HIS A 47 -8.28 1.67 3.41
CA HIS A 47 -9.52 1.53 4.18
C HIS A 47 -9.81 0.07 4.55
N SER A 48 -9.72 -0.86 3.60
CA SER A 48 -9.93 -2.29 3.89
C SER A 48 -8.81 -2.91 4.72
N PHE A 49 -7.63 -2.30 4.76
CA PHE A 49 -6.45 -2.79 5.49
C PHE A 49 -6.10 -1.97 6.72
N ARG A 50 -6.96 -1.04 7.15
CA ARG A 50 -6.69 -0.19 8.31
C ARG A 50 -6.40 -1.02 9.56
N GLU A 51 -7.17 -2.07 9.80
CA GLU A 51 -6.93 -2.99 10.94
C GLU A 51 -5.58 -3.70 10.83
N GLN A 52 -5.17 -4.09 9.62
CA GLN A 52 -3.85 -4.68 9.38
C GLN A 52 -2.73 -3.63 9.54
N ALA A 53 -2.96 -2.38 9.14
CA ALA A 53 -2.01 -1.29 9.32
C ALA A 53 -1.81 -0.97 10.81
N GLU A 54 -2.89 -0.91 11.59
CA GLU A 54 -2.83 -0.77 13.05
C GLU A 54 -2.10 -1.97 13.67
N SER A 55 -2.42 -3.20 13.28
CA SER A 55 -1.71 -4.39 13.79
C SER A 55 -0.22 -4.38 13.47
N LEU A 56 0.18 -3.99 12.25
CA LEU A 56 1.59 -3.84 11.88
C LEU A 56 2.27 -2.72 12.67
N PHE A 57 1.55 -1.62 12.91
CA PHE A 57 2.03 -0.50 13.69
C PHE A 57 2.27 -0.89 15.14
N ASP A 58 1.27 -1.45 15.81
CA ASP A 58 1.35 -1.88 17.21
C ASP A 58 2.49 -2.88 17.41
N ASN A 59 2.55 -3.90 16.52
CA ASN A 59 3.63 -4.89 16.55
C ASN A 59 5.01 -4.24 16.33
N TYR A 60 5.12 -3.23 15.46
CA TYR A 60 6.38 -2.50 15.28
C TYR A 60 6.78 -1.71 16.53
N ILE A 61 5.84 -1.04 17.19
CA ILE A 61 6.11 -0.28 18.42
C ILE A 61 6.59 -1.21 19.53
N ASP A 62 5.93 -2.34 19.74
CA ASP A 62 6.30 -3.33 20.77
C ASP A 62 7.72 -3.87 20.53
N ASN A 63 8.04 -4.21 19.27
CA ASN A 63 9.38 -4.69 18.91
C ASN A 63 10.44 -3.59 19.02
N ALA A 64 10.12 -2.36 18.62
CA ALA A 64 11.05 -1.23 18.70
C ALA A 64 11.35 -0.87 20.16
N GLU A 65 10.33 -0.83 21.03
CA GLU A 65 10.49 -0.60 22.46
C GLU A 65 11.36 -1.70 23.09
N ALA A 66 11.06 -2.96 22.82
CA ALA A 66 11.82 -4.08 23.34
C ALA A 66 13.29 -4.06 22.88
N PHE A 67 13.53 -3.69 21.62
CA PHE A 67 14.86 -3.51 21.06
C PHE A 67 15.65 -2.38 21.73
N VAL A 68 15.03 -1.21 21.93
CA VAL A 68 15.67 -0.04 22.57
C VAL A 68 15.96 -0.31 24.05
N ASN A 69 15.00 -0.92 24.76
CA ASN A 69 15.12 -1.22 26.19
C ASN A 69 15.93 -2.49 26.49
N LYS A 70 16.31 -3.25 25.46
CA LYS A 70 16.93 -4.58 25.58
C LYS A 70 16.09 -5.53 26.45
N SER A 71 14.78 -5.37 26.38
CA SER A 71 13.81 -6.24 27.04
C SER A 71 13.30 -7.28 26.05
N LYS A 72 12.67 -8.31 26.60
CA LYS A 72 11.97 -9.31 25.80
C LYS A 72 10.50 -8.97 25.70
N ILE A 73 9.88 -9.36 24.60
CA ILE A 73 8.45 -9.25 24.39
C ILE A 73 7.82 -10.48 25.01
N LYS A 74 6.73 -10.30 25.75
CA LYS A 74 5.98 -11.41 26.31
C LYS A 74 4.82 -11.74 25.40
N ASP A 75 4.82 -12.94 24.84
CA ASP A 75 3.69 -13.43 24.06
C ASP A 75 2.47 -13.58 24.99
N ILE A 76 1.35 -12.95 24.62
CA ILE A 76 0.12 -12.93 25.42
C ILE A 76 -0.55 -14.31 25.46
N SER A 77 -0.37 -15.12 24.42
CA SER A 77 -1.00 -16.43 24.22
C SER A 77 -0.22 -17.55 24.91
N THR A 78 1.11 -17.53 24.82
CA THR A 78 1.97 -18.60 25.37
C THR A 78 2.67 -18.20 26.67
N GLY A 79 2.79 -16.90 26.94
CA GLY A 79 3.57 -16.36 28.06
C GLY A 79 5.08 -16.43 27.88
N GLU A 80 5.55 -16.87 26.71
CA GLU A 80 6.97 -17.00 26.40
C GLU A 80 7.63 -15.62 26.22
N GLU A 81 8.89 -15.52 26.63
CA GLU A 81 9.70 -14.33 26.41
C GLU A 81 10.45 -14.45 25.08
N LEU A 82 10.04 -13.65 24.10
CA LEU A 82 10.61 -13.60 22.76
C LEU A 82 11.58 -12.43 22.64
N ASN A 83 12.65 -12.63 21.86
CA ASN A 83 13.52 -11.52 21.47
C ASN A 83 12.78 -10.63 20.46
N PRO A 84 13.11 -9.33 20.38
CA PRO A 84 12.56 -8.44 19.36
C PRO A 84 12.83 -8.99 17.96
N ASP A 85 11.80 -9.02 17.12
CA ASP A 85 11.88 -9.45 15.74
C ASP A 85 12.49 -8.32 14.87
N GLU A 86 13.81 -8.34 14.79
CA GLU A 86 14.55 -7.38 13.99
C GLU A 86 14.29 -7.55 12.49
N GLU A 87 14.04 -8.76 12.00
CA GLU A 87 13.77 -9.03 10.60
C GLU A 87 12.43 -8.41 10.18
N PHE A 88 11.40 -8.55 11.03
CA PHE A 88 10.13 -7.89 10.86
C PHE A 88 10.28 -6.36 10.83
N MET A 89 10.96 -5.76 11.81
CA MET A 89 11.16 -4.30 11.85
C MET A 89 11.91 -3.81 10.60
N ARG A 90 12.96 -4.53 10.18
CA ARG A 90 13.73 -4.22 8.96
C ARG A 90 12.85 -4.22 7.71
N SER A 91 11.96 -5.20 7.56
CA SER A 91 11.07 -5.29 6.39
C SER A 91 10.13 -4.09 6.22
N ILE A 92 9.84 -3.35 7.31
CA ILE A 92 9.08 -2.09 7.28
C ILE A 92 10.04 -0.91 7.02
N GLU A 93 11.11 -0.81 7.78
CA GLU A 93 12.12 0.26 7.71
C GLU A 93 12.73 0.42 6.30
N GLU A 94 12.98 -0.69 5.61
CA GLU A 94 13.55 -0.68 4.26
C GLU A 94 12.62 -0.05 3.22
N GLN A 95 11.30 -0.02 3.45
CA GLN A 95 10.33 0.58 2.51
C GLN A 95 10.51 2.10 2.36
N ILE A 96 11.09 2.74 3.37
CA ILE A 96 11.44 4.17 3.37
C ILE A 96 12.95 4.39 3.24
N GLY A 97 13.72 3.35 2.92
CA GLY A 97 15.16 3.44 2.68
C GLY A 97 16.02 3.57 3.95
N VAL A 98 15.53 3.14 5.11
CA VAL A 98 16.32 3.15 6.34
C VAL A 98 17.40 2.06 6.27
N SER A 99 18.65 2.50 6.19
CA SER A 99 19.82 1.61 6.16
C SER A 99 20.05 0.91 7.50
N GLU A 100 20.80 -0.19 7.48
CA GLU A 100 21.16 -0.96 8.70
C GLU A 100 21.87 -0.09 9.74
N ASN A 101 22.66 0.88 9.30
CA ASN A 101 23.34 1.82 10.19
C ASN A 101 22.38 2.81 10.86
N SER A 102 21.21 3.07 10.24
CA SER A 102 20.25 4.07 10.69
C SER A 102 19.04 3.47 11.41
N CYS A 103 18.86 2.14 11.37
CA CYS A 103 17.70 1.47 11.97
C CYS A 103 17.60 1.72 13.48
N LYS A 104 18.73 1.70 14.19
CA LYS A 104 18.77 1.92 15.64
C LYS A 104 18.29 3.32 16.02
N GLY A 105 18.69 4.33 15.24
CA GLY A 105 18.25 5.71 15.41
C GLY A 105 16.76 5.85 15.14
N PHE A 106 16.31 5.30 14.01
CA PHE A 106 14.89 5.33 13.64
C PHE A 106 13.99 4.68 14.71
N ARG A 107 14.36 3.49 15.20
CA ARG A 107 13.63 2.81 16.29
C ARG A 107 13.57 3.66 17.56
N ALA A 108 14.71 4.23 17.97
CA ALA A 108 14.78 5.09 19.16
C ALA A 108 13.95 6.37 19.02
N ASP A 109 13.95 7.00 17.84
CA ASP A 109 13.17 8.19 17.55
C ASP A 109 11.66 7.90 17.59
N VAL A 110 11.22 6.80 16.97
CA VAL A 110 9.83 6.33 16.99
C VAL A 110 9.38 6.10 18.44
N THR A 111 10.12 5.30 19.20
CA THR A 111 9.78 4.98 20.60
C THR A 111 9.75 6.24 21.47
N SER A 112 10.71 7.15 21.32
CA SER A 112 10.75 8.42 22.06
C SER A 112 9.55 9.31 21.75
N TYR A 113 9.16 9.38 20.48
CA TYR A 113 8.00 10.15 20.04
C TYR A 113 6.68 9.54 20.55
N MET A 114 6.55 8.21 20.56
CA MET A 114 5.40 7.52 21.18
C MET A 114 5.30 7.80 22.68
N PHE A 115 6.41 7.70 23.43
CA PHE A 115 6.43 8.04 24.85
C PHE A 115 6.00 9.48 25.13
N TYR A 116 6.39 10.42 24.27
CA TYR A 116 5.93 11.81 24.35
C TYR A 116 4.41 11.93 24.18
N LEU A 117 3.82 11.23 23.20
CA LEU A 117 2.38 11.23 22.98
C LEU A 117 1.61 10.62 24.17
N ILE A 118 2.06 9.48 24.69
CA ILE A 118 1.45 8.81 25.86
C ILE A 118 1.48 9.74 27.07
N ARG A 119 2.62 10.38 27.33
CA ARG A 119 2.79 11.29 28.47
C ARG A 119 1.86 12.51 28.40
N ASN A 120 1.51 12.93 27.19
CA ASN A 120 0.59 14.04 26.95
C ASN A 120 -0.88 13.60 26.93
N GLY A 121 -1.16 12.31 27.12
CA GLY A 121 -2.51 11.75 27.07
C GLY A 121 -3.11 11.66 25.66
N SER A 122 -2.28 11.77 24.62
CA SER A 122 -2.71 11.61 23.24
C SER A 122 -2.96 10.13 22.95
N LYS A 123 -3.99 9.85 22.15
CA LYS A 123 -4.20 8.50 21.61
C LYS A 123 -3.14 8.20 20.57
N ILE A 124 -2.53 7.02 20.66
CA ILE A 124 -1.65 6.47 19.62
C ILE A 124 -2.50 5.68 18.63
N ASP A 125 -2.23 5.90 17.35
CA ASP A 125 -2.76 5.14 16.23
C ASP A 125 -1.71 5.09 15.10
N TYR A 126 -1.96 4.28 14.07
CA TYR A 126 -1.07 4.14 12.92
C TYR A 126 -0.74 5.48 12.20
N THR A 127 -1.55 6.52 12.40
CA THR A 127 -1.33 7.85 11.80
C THR A 127 -0.48 8.78 12.64
N SER A 128 -0.12 8.35 13.85
CA SER A 128 0.55 9.20 14.83
C SER A 128 1.96 9.60 14.39
N TYR A 129 2.67 8.76 13.63
CA TYR A 129 4.03 9.06 13.15
C TYR A 129 4.15 8.87 11.64
N GLU A 130 4.24 10.00 10.92
CA GLU A 130 4.19 10.04 9.44
C GLU A 130 5.25 9.15 8.76
N PRO A 131 6.53 9.10 9.18
CA PRO A 131 7.51 8.23 8.53
C PRO A 131 7.18 6.72 8.67
N LEU A 132 6.68 6.29 9.82
CA LEU A 132 6.29 4.88 10.04
C LEU A 132 5.00 4.55 9.29
N LYS A 133 4.04 5.47 9.28
CA LYS A 133 2.83 5.37 8.46
C LYS A 133 3.18 5.17 6.98
N GLU A 134 4.07 5.98 6.42
CA GLU A 134 4.50 5.84 5.02
C GLU A 134 5.17 4.48 4.77
N ALA A 135 6.00 4.01 5.71
CA ALA A 135 6.65 2.70 5.61
C ALA A 135 5.64 1.54 5.61
N ILE A 136 4.64 1.58 6.49
CA ILE A 136 3.57 0.58 6.57
C ILE A 136 2.69 0.63 5.32
N GLU A 137 2.29 1.82 4.87
CA GLU A 137 1.52 1.99 3.63
C GLU A 137 2.29 1.41 2.42
N LYS A 138 3.59 1.68 2.29
CA LYS A 138 4.41 1.08 1.23
C LYS A 138 4.55 -0.43 1.34
N LYS A 139 4.73 -0.99 2.54
CA LYS A 139 4.78 -2.45 2.76
C LYS A 139 3.47 -3.12 2.36
N LEU A 140 2.34 -2.52 2.74
CA LEU A 140 1.01 -2.96 2.35
C LEU A 140 0.84 -2.90 0.84
N MET A 141 1.24 -1.79 0.19
CA MET A 141 1.22 -1.64 -1.27
C MET A 141 2.05 -2.68 -2.00
N ALA A 142 3.25 -3.02 -1.50
CA ALA A 142 4.06 -4.09 -2.07
C ALA A 142 3.32 -5.44 -2.02
N SER A 143 2.69 -5.74 -0.88
CA SER A 143 1.86 -6.93 -0.72
C SER A 143 0.66 -6.95 -1.69
N VAL A 144 0.09 -5.79 -2.03
CA VAL A 144 -0.96 -5.66 -3.07
C VAL A 144 -0.44 -5.93 -4.47
N LYS A 145 0.75 -5.39 -4.79
CA LYS A 145 1.41 -5.62 -6.07
C LYS A 145 1.58 -7.13 -6.29
N ASP A 146 1.91 -7.87 -5.24
CA ASP A 146 2.03 -9.32 -5.31
C ASP A 146 0.66 -10.03 -5.39
N LEU A 147 -0.33 -9.62 -4.59
CA LEU A 147 -1.70 -10.20 -4.64
C LEU A 147 -2.36 -10.02 -6.02
N SER A 148 -2.26 -8.83 -6.61
CA SER A 148 -2.87 -8.51 -7.90
C SER A 148 -2.25 -9.30 -9.08
N ARG A 149 -0.94 -9.56 -9.04
CA ARG A 149 -0.21 -10.41 -10.00
C ARG A 149 -0.67 -11.86 -9.93
N ILE A 150 -1.00 -12.35 -8.74
CA ILE A 150 -1.50 -13.71 -8.53
C ILE A 150 -2.94 -13.82 -9.08
N ILE A 151 -3.79 -12.84 -8.81
CA ILE A 151 -5.21 -12.85 -9.21
C ILE A 151 -5.40 -12.84 -10.74
N THR A 152 -4.51 -12.19 -11.50
CA THR A 152 -4.55 -12.20 -12.98
C THR A 152 -4.11 -13.55 -13.57
N LYS A 153 -3.31 -14.34 -12.84
CA LYS A 153 -2.96 -15.72 -13.20
C LYS A 153 -3.92 -16.71 -12.55
N SER A 154 -5.11 -16.79 -13.10
CA SER A 154 -6.01 -17.97 -13.14
C SER A 154 -5.67 -19.13 -12.19
N ARG A 155 -6.57 -19.35 -11.20
CA ARG A 155 -6.80 -20.60 -10.45
C ARG A 155 -5.87 -20.95 -9.27
N VAL A 156 -5.85 -20.16 -8.20
CA VAL A 156 -5.91 -20.74 -6.84
C VAL A 156 -6.67 -19.76 -5.95
N ARG A 157 -7.82 -20.17 -5.43
CA ARG A 157 -8.49 -19.46 -4.34
C ARG A 157 -7.84 -19.93 -3.06
N ASP A 158 -6.81 -19.20 -2.63
CA ASP A 158 -6.51 -19.16 -1.20
C ASP A 158 -7.64 -18.34 -0.53
N THR A 159 -8.22 -18.87 0.54
CA THR A 159 -9.38 -18.25 1.21
C THR A 159 -9.06 -16.85 1.70
N GLU A 160 -7.84 -16.65 2.18
CA GLU A 160 -7.35 -15.35 2.66
C GLU A 160 -7.24 -14.32 1.52
N GLN A 161 -6.78 -14.76 0.33
CA GLN A 161 -6.66 -13.88 -0.83
C GLN A 161 -8.03 -13.47 -1.39
N ALA A 162 -9.01 -14.38 -1.33
CA ALA A 162 -10.38 -14.10 -1.75
C ALA A 162 -11.06 -13.08 -0.83
N GLU A 163 -10.85 -13.19 0.49
CA GLU A 163 -11.35 -12.22 1.47
C GLU A 163 -10.78 -10.83 1.23
N LYS A 164 -9.44 -10.73 1.07
CA LYS A 164 -8.76 -9.47 0.75
C LYS A 164 -9.28 -8.81 -0.52
N TYR A 165 -9.55 -9.61 -1.56
CA TYR A 165 -10.13 -9.10 -2.81
C TYR A 165 -11.56 -8.59 -2.61
N ASN A 166 -12.39 -9.33 -1.89
CA ASN A 166 -13.77 -8.95 -1.64
C ASN A 166 -13.87 -7.65 -0.84
N SER A 167 -13.05 -7.49 0.21
CA SER A 167 -13.00 -6.24 0.99
C SER A 167 -12.59 -5.04 0.13
N MET A 168 -11.65 -5.23 -0.81
CA MET A 168 -11.25 -4.17 -1.74
C MET A 168 -12.38 -3.82 -2.73
N VAL A 169 -13.09 -4.82 -3.27
CA VAL A 169 -14.24 -4.58 -4.16
C VAL A 169 -15.35 -3.83 -3.42
N GLU A 170 -15.65 -4.22 -2.19
CA GLU A 170 -16.66 -3.57 -1.34
C GLU A 170 -16.33 -2.09 -1.10
N GLU A 171 -15.07 -1.78 -0.79
CA GLU A 171 -14.67 -0.39 -0.57
C GLU A 171 -14.67 0.44 -1.87
N MET A 172 -14.32 -0.15 -3.01
CA MET A 172 -14.51 0.52 -4.31
C MET A 172 -16.01 0.78 -4.56
N GLN A 173 -16.90 -0.14 -4.19
CA GLN A 173 -18.35 0.09 -4.30
C GLN A 173 -18.82 1.23 -3.38
N ASN A 174 -18.29 1.34 -2.17
CA ASN A 174 -18.55 2.47 -1.27
C ASN A 174 -18.11 3.80 -1.87
N ASN A 175 -17.06 3.80 -2.69
CA ASN A 175 -16.58 4.96 -3.45
C ASN A 175 -17.38 5.23 -4.75
N GLY A 176 -18.46 4.47 -5.00
CA GLY A 176 -19.39 4.69 -6.12
C GLY A 176 -19.12 3.82 -7.36
N TYR A 177 -18.19 2.86 -7.28
CA TYR A 177 -17.92 1.94 -8.39
C TYR A 177 -18.93 0.80 -8.47
N CYS A 178 -19.31 0.43 -9.69
CA CYS A 178 -20.09 -0.77 -9.93
C CYS A 178 -19.20 -2.03 -9.91
N LEU A 179 -19.75 -3.23 -9.66
CA LEU A 179 -18.97 -4.48 -9.65
C LEU A 179 -18.17 -4.70 -10.94
N HIS A 180 -18.79 -4.43 -12.09
CA HIS A 180 -18.13 -4.52 -13.39
C HIS A 180 -16.97 -3.52 -13.51
N CYS A 181 -17.15 -2.32 -12.97
CA CYS A 181 -16.17 -1.25 -12.97
C CYS A 181 -14.94 -1.66 -12.13
N CYS A 182 -15.16 -2.22 -10.93
CA CYS A 182 -14.09 -2.74 -10.08
C CYS A 182 -13.26 -3.81 -10.79
N ASP A 183 -13.91 -4.82 -11.39
CA ASP A 183 -13.23 -5.89 -12.10
C ASP A 183 -12.37 -5.37 -13.28
N VAL A 184 -12.90 -4.43 -14.06
CA VAL A 184 -12.18 -3.81 -15.18
C VAL A 184 -10.99 -2.99 -14.68
N ILE A 185 -11.17 -2.17 -13.64
CA ILE A 185 -10.10 -1.32 -13.08
C ILE A 185 -8.98 -2.17 -12.51
N LEU A 186 -9.31 -3.19 -11.71
CA LEU A 186 -8.33 -4.07 -11.07
C LEU A 186 -7.55 -4.89 -12.10
N LYS A 187 -8.23 -5.40 -13.14
CA LYS A 187 -7.55 -6.05 -14.28
C LYS A 187 -6.66 -5.08 -15.03
N TYR A 188 -7.10 -3.84 -15.25
CA TYR A 188 -6.29 -2.83 -15.91
C TYR A 188 -5.04 -2.50 -15.08
N ALA A 189 -5.20 -2.29 -13.77
CA ALA A 189 -4.13 -2.01 -12.82
C ALA A 189 -3.07 -3.12 -12.79
N ALA A 190 -3.50 -4.37 -12.66
CA ALA A 190 -2.61 -5.54 -12.74
C ALA A 190 -1.78 -5.60 -14.03
N ASN A 191 -2.37 -5.20 -15.15
CA ASN A 191 -1.72 -5.26 -16.46
C ASN A 191 -0.93 -4.00 -16.84
N ASN A 192 -1.16 -2.84 -16.22
CA ASN A 192 -0.63 -1.55 -16.69
C ASN A 192 0.05 -0.71 -15.61
N LEU A 193 -0.32 -0.84 -14.34
CA LEU A 193 0.28 -0.10 -13.22
C LEU A 193 1.38 -0.92 -12.55
N TRP A 194 1.18 -2.23 -12.42
CA TRP A 194 2.06 -3.13 -11.66
C TRP A 194 2.92 -4.04 -12.53
N LYS A 195 2.91 -3.79 -13.85
CA LYS A 195 3.74 -4.48 -14.83
C LYS A 195 5.12 -3.84 -14.84
N ASP A 196 6.00 -4.45 -14.04
CA ASP A 196 7.37 -4.06 -13.69
C ASP A 196 7.59 -2.58 -13.36
#